data_AF-A0A0S8DGN2-F1
#
_entry.id   AF-A0A0S8DGN2-F1
#
_cell.length_a   1.000
_cell.length_b   1.000
_cell.length_c   1.000
_cell.angle_alpha   90.00
_cell.angle_beta   90.00
_cell.angle_gamma   90.00
#
_symmetry.space_group_name_H-M   'P 1'
#
loop_
_entity.id
_entity.type
_entity.pdbx_description
1 polymer ?
#
loop_
_entity_poly.entity_id
_entity_poly.type
_entity_poly.pdbx_seq_one_letter_code
_entity_poly.pdbx_strand_id
1 'polypeptide(L)'
;MKQGEIVDPFNLKKEDGTMSDAKACKNCGINLPGDFSGDICPGCGLTYWKCGNCGFLVTAPVGPDTCPSCKEQCEFKNVTCYTPECGGPGNIDPRL
;
A
#
# COMPACT_ATOMS: atom_id res chain seq x y z
N MET A 1 49.90 -21.34 10.58
CA MET A 1 49.12 -20.31 11.30
C MET A 1 49.27 -18.98 10.59
N LYS A 2 48.34 -18.63 9.70
CA LYS A 2 47.98 -17.24 9.39
C LYS A 2 46.48 -17.24 9.06
N GLN A 3 45.71 -16.62 9.94
CA GLN A 3 44.28 -16.31 9.80
C GLN A 3 44.14 -15.39 8.57
N GLY A 4 43.18 -15.62 7.69
CA GLY A 4 41.76 -15.35 7.92
C GLY A 4 41.44 -14.04 7.20
N GLU A 5 40.94 -14.15 5.97
CA GLU A 5 40.59 -13.03 5.09
C GLU A 5 39.49 -12.18 5.75
N ILE A 6 39.76 -10.89 5.92
CA ILE A 6 38.80 -9.91 6.42
C ILE A 6 37.93 -9.54 5.21
N VAL A 7 36.75 -10.13 5.09
CA VAL A 7 35.75 -9.64 4.13
C VAL A 7 35.03 -8.44 4.74
N ASP A 8 35.15 -7.28 4.09
CA ASP A 8 34.49 -6.05 4.51
C ASP A 8 32.95 -6.23 4.53
N PRO A 9 32.26 -5.93 5.64
CA PRO A 9 30.81 -6.11 5.76
C PRO A 9 29.96 -5.03 5.05
N PHE A 10 30.55 -4.18 4.20
CA PHE A 10 29.87 -3.05 3.57
C PHE A 10 29.89 -3.05 2.04
N ASN A 11 29.89 -4.24 1.43
CA ASN A 11 29.73 -4.37 -0.02
C ASN A 11 28.59 -5.33 -0.36
N LEU A 12 27.35 -4.86 -0.14
CA LEU A 12 26.18 -5.50 -0.73
C LEU A 12 26.20 -5.19 -2.23
N LYS A 13 26.45 -6.23 -3.01
CA LYS A 13 26.49 -6.20 -4.47
C LYS A 13 25.23 -5.52 -5.01
N LYS A 14 25.41 -4.50 -5.84
CA LYS A 14 24.35 -4.03 -6.74
C LYS A 14 24.26 -5.08 -7.85
N GLU A 15 23.41 -6.08 -7.63
CA GLU A 15 22.97 -6.99 -8.67
C GLU A 15 21.79 -6.35 -9.41
N ASP A 16 21.86 -6.49 -10.71
CA ASP A 16 21.12 -5.91 -11.81
C ASP A 16 19.63 -6.28 -11.82
N GLY A 17 18.80 -5.33 -11.37
CA GLY A 17 17.35 -5.38 -11.51
C GLY A 17 16.74 -4.09 -11.00
N THR A 18 16.48 -3.16 -11.92
CA THR A 18 15.70 -1.91 -11.76
C THR A 18 15.18 -1.61 -10.34
N MET A 19 16.02 -0.99 -9.50
CA MET A 19 15.58 -0.37 -8.24
C MET A 19 15.09 1.05 -8.52
N SER A 20 13.83 1.25 -8.87
CA SER A 20 13.29 2.62 -8.96
C SER A 20 11.77 2.73 -8.93
N ASP A 21 11.06 2.01 -8.05
CA ASP A 21 9.62 2.29 -7.82
C ASP A 21 9.20 1.97 -6.37
N ALA A 22 10.05 2.27 -5.38
CA ALA A 22 9.60 2.25 -3.99
C ALA A 22 8.51 3.34 -3.81
N LYS A 23 7.25 2.93 -3.80
CA LYS A 23 6.12 3.85 -3.59
C LYS A 23 5.88 4.03 -2.11
N ALA A 24 5.98 5.28 -1.65
CA ALA A 24 5.63 5.65 -0.28
C ALA A 24 4.12 5.51 -0.08
N CYS A 25 3.71 4.82 0.99
CA CYS A 25 2.31 4.84 1.41
C CYS A 25 1.90 6.28 1.76
N LYS A 26 0.88 6.84 1.09
CA LYS A 26 0.42 8.21 1.37
C LYS A 26 -0.15 8.40 2.78
N ASN A 27 -0.50 7.30 3.47
CA ASN A 27 -1.07 7.38 4.81
C ASN A 27 -0.02 7.35 5.93
N CYS A 28 1.07 6.59 5.79
CA CYS A 28 2.09 6.46 6.84
C CYS A 28 3.52 6.80 6.41
N GLY A 29 3.75 7.04 5.11
CA GLY A 29 5.05 7.46 4.57
C GLY A 29 6.09 6.34 4.44
N ILE A 30 5.76 5.09 4.83
CA ILE A 30 6.71 3.99 4.69
C ILE A 30 6.94 3.68 3.21
N ASN A 31 8.22 3.64 2.82
CA ASN A 31 8.65 3.15 1.52
C ASN A 31 8.73 1.64 1.60
N LEU A 32 7.95 0.96 0.76
CA LEU A 32 7.94 -0.50 0.73
C LEU A 32 8.73 -0.99 -0.48
N PRO A 33 9.72 -1.88 -0.29
CA PRO A 33 10.42 -2.50 -1.41
C PRO A 33 9.54 -3.59 -2.04
N GLY A 34 9.35 -3.53 -3.36
CA GLY A 34 8.76 -4.62 -4.17
C GLY A 34 7.29 -4.45 -4.56
N ASP A 35 6.82 -5.39 -5.39
CA ASP A 35 5.43 -5.52 -5.81
C ASP A 35 4.55 -5.96 -4.63
N PHE A 36 3.64 -5.09 -4.22
CA PHE A 36 2.67 -5.39 -3.18
C PHE A 36 1.83 -6.60 -3.57
N SER A 37 1.99 -7.71 -2.85
CA SER A 37 1.08 -8.85 -2.92
C SER A 37 -0.08 -8.62 -1.93
N GLY A 38 -1.05 -7.78 -2.28
CA GLY A 38 -2.29 -7.60 -1.53
C GLY A 38 -2.72 -6.16 -1.23
N ASP A 39 -3.85 -6.04 -0.54
CA ASP A 39 -4.65 -4.80 -0.48
C ASP A 39 -4.30 -3.85 0.66
N ILE A 40 -3.50 -4.34 1.62
CA ILE A 40 -3.30 -3.71 2.92
C ILE A 40 -1.83 -3.29 3.03
N CYS A 41 -1.60 -1.99 3.24
CA CYS A 41 -0.26 -1.51 3.55
C CYS A 41 0.25 -2.20 4.84
N PRO A 42 1.34 -2.98 4.82
CA PRO A 42 1.84 -3.68 6.01
C PRO A 42 2.31 -2.72 7.12
N GLY A 43 2.55 -1.45 6.80
CA GLY A 43 2.93 -0.44 7.77
C GLY A 43 1.77 0.10 8.61
N CYS A 44 0.62 0.40 7.99
CA CYS A 44 -0.50 1.06 8.67
C CYS A 44 -1.82 0.28 8.65
N GLY A 45 -1.92 -0.80 7.88
CA GLY A 45 -3.12 -1.63 7.84
C GLY A 45 -4.34 -0.99 7.18
N LEU A 46 -4.21 0.17 6.51
CA LEU A 46 -5.35 0.94 6.02
C LEU A 46 -5.63 0.77 4.53
N THR A 47 -6.91 0.95 4.20
CA THR A 47 -7.53 0.74 2.89
C THR A 47 -8.52 1.88 2.61
N TYR A 48 -8.75 2.22 1.33
CA TYR A 48 -9.80 3.15 0.91
C TYR A 48 -11.10 2.42 0.60
N TRP A 49 -12.18 2.89 1.21
CA TRP A 49 -13.52 2.35 1.05
C TRP A 49 -14.46 3.41 0.52
N LYS A 50 -15.29 3.05 -0.45
CA LYS A 50 -16.31 3.93 -1.05
C LYS A 50 -17.69 3.37 -0.78
N CYS A 51 -18.56 4.21 -0.22
CA CYS A 51 -19.97 3.89 -0.03
C CYS A 51 -20.63 3.63 -1.40
N GLY A 52 -21.24 2.47 -1.57
CA GLY A 52 -21.94 2.10 -2.80
C GLY A 52 -23.21 2.91 -3.06
N ASN A 53 -23.76 3.57 -2.04
CA ASN A 53 -24.98 4.38 -2.14
C ASN A 53 -24.65 5.85 -2.49
N CYS A 54 -23.91 6.54 -1.62
CA CYS A 54 -23.67 7.99 -1.75
C CYS A 54 -22.26 8.37 -2.22
N GLY A 55 -21.35 7.41 -2.40
CA GLY A 55 -19.98 7.68 -2.84
C GLY A 55 -19.03 8.23 -1.77
N PHE A 56 -19.46 8.32 -0.50
CA PHE A 56 -18.60 8.73 0.61
C PHE A 56 -17.34 7.87 0.70
N LEU A 57 -16.18 8.52 0.82
CA LEU A 57 -14.88 7.86 0.95
C LEU A 57 -14.43 7.83 2.41
N VAL A 58 -13.96 6.67 2.87
CA VAL A 58 -13.38 6.48 4.19
C VAL A 58 -12.10 5.65 4.12
N THR A 59 -11.11 6.06 4.90
CA THR A 59 -9.85 5.31 5.05
C THR A 59 -9.90 4.53 6.35
N ALA A 60 -9.87 3.20 6.28
CA ALA A 60 -10.03 2.32 7.43
C ALA A 60 -9.45 0.92 7.15
N PRO A 61 -9.10 0.12 8.17
CA PRO A 61 -8.67 -1.26 7.96
C PRO A 61 -9.79 -2.15 7.41
N VAL A 62 -11.04 -1.84 7.78
CA VAL A 62 -12.26 -2.53 7.33
C VAL A 62 -13.32 -1.47 7.00
N GLY A 63 -14.13 -1.71 5.97
CA GLY A 63 -15.25 -0.84 5.61
C GLY A 63 -16.31 -0.80 6.73
N PRO A 64 -16.93 0.36 7.01
CA PRO A 64 -17.97 0.46 8.01
C PRO A 64 -19.30 -0.13 7.51
N ASP A 65 -20.11 -0.68 8.41
CA ASP A 65 -21.45 -1.17 8.05
C ASP A 65 -22.44 -0.02 7.81
N THR A 66 -22.33 1.04 8.60
CA THR A 66 -23.17 2.24 8.50
C THR A 66 -22.38 3.40 7.92
N CYS A 67 -22.89 3.99 6.84
CA CYS A 67 -22.23 5.13 6.21
C CYS A 67 -22.37 6.40 7.06
N PRO A 68 -21.28 7.11 7.43
CA PRO A 68 -21.36 8.35 8.19
C PRO A 68 -22.07 9.50 7.46
N SER A 69 -22.10 9.44 6.12
CA SER A 69 -22.68 10.49 5.28
C SER A 69 -24.18 10.34 5.10
N CYS A 70 -24.67 9.18 4.68
CA CYS A 70 -26.11 8.93 4.51
C CYS A 70 -26.81 8.36 5.75
N LYS A 71 -26.05 7.88 6.75
CA LYS A 71 -26.55 7.31 8.02
C LYS A 71 -27.38 6.03 7.86
N GLU A 72 -27.16 5.31 6.77
CA GLU A 72 -27.80 4.04 6.45
C GLU A 72 -26.78 2.91 6.41
N GLN A 73 -27.24 1.66 6.53
CA GLN A 73 -26.38 0.51 6.23
C GLN A 73 -26.09 0.47 4.73
N CYS A 74 -24.82 0.39 4.36
CA CYS A 74 -24.39 0.44 2.97
C CYS A 74 -23.27 -0.56 2.71
N GLU A 75 -23.23 -1.12 1.51
CA GLU A 75 -22.06 -1.84 1.04
C GLU A 75 -20.92 -0.84 0.79
N PHE A 76 -19.75 -1.12 1.36
CA PHE A 76 -18.53 -0.35 1.10
C PHE A 76 -17.60 -1.15 0.19
N LYS A 77 -17.31 -0.59 -0.98
CA LYS A 77 -16.39 -1.17 -1.96
C LYS A 77 -14.98 -0.74 -1.64
N ASN A 78 -14.05 -1.68 -1.67
CA ASN A 78 -12.64 -1.35 -1.61
C ASN A 78 -12.22 -0.70 -2.94
N VAL A 79 -11.75 0.54 -2.86
CA VAL A 79 -11.33 1.33 -4.04
C VAL A 79 -9.85 1.68 -3.98
N THR A 80 -9.09 0.95 -3.18
CA THR A 80 -7.64 1.11 -3.13
C THR A 80 -7.05 0.67 -4.47
N CYS A 81 -6.14 1.46 -5.02
CA CYS A 81 -5.40 1.08 -6.20
C CYS A 81 -4.37 -0.01 -5.86
N TYR A 82 -4.36 -1.11 -6.61
CA TYR A 82 -3.44 -2.24 -6.40
C TYR A 82 -2.41 -2.43 -7.49
N THR A 83 -2.59 -1.72 -8.59
CA THR A 83 -1.76 -1.90 -9.79
C THR A 83 -0.87 -0.68 -10.00
N PRO A 84 0.35 -0.83 -10.52
CA PRO A 84 1.21 0.31 -10.81
C PRO A 84 0.53 1.38 -11.68
N GLU A 85 -0.33 0.97 -12.62
CA GLU A 85 -1.00 1.80 -13.61
C GLU A 85 -2.01 2.77 -13.00
N CYS A 86 -2.67 2.40 -11.90
CA CYS A 86 -3.57 3.31 -11.17
C CYS A 86 -2.87 4.11 -10.05
N GLY A 87 -1.56 3.94 -9.86
CA GLY A 87 -0.77 4.64 -8.85
C GLY A 87 -0.26 3.77 -7.69
N GLY A 88 -0.67 2.51 -7.56
CA GLY A 88 -0.32 1.58 -6.49
C GLY A 88 -0.97 1.86 -5.13
N PRO A 89 -0.74 0.99 -4.13
CA PRO A 89 -1.33 1.08 -2.79
C PRO A 89 -1.10 2.43 -2.11
N GLY A 90 -2.11 2.90 -1.37
CA GLY A 90 -2.13 4.27 -0.85
C GLY A 90 -2.66 5.32 -1.83
N ASN A 91 -3.18 4.90 -2.99
CA ASN A 91 -3.99 5.72 -3.88
C ASN A 91 -5.40 5.14 -4.03
N ILE A 92 -6.35 5.97 -4.45
CA ILE A 92 -7.68 5.53 -4.88
C ILE A 92 -7.59 5.17 -6.36
N ASP A 93 -8.14 4.03 -6.77
CA ASP A 93 -8.24 3.66 -8.18
C ASP A 93 -9.25 4.61 -8.87
N PRO A 94 -8.82 5.42 -9.86
CA PRO A 94 -9.71 6.38 -10.52
C PRO A 94 -10.82 5.72 -11.35
N ARG A 95 -10.78 4.40 -11.53
CA ARG A 95 -11.78 3.62 -12.26
C ARG A 95 -12.93 3.13 -11.37
N LEU A 96 -12.82 3.26 -10.04
CA LEU A 96 -13.74 2.70 -9.04
C LEU A 96 -14.56 3.76 -8.26
#